data_AF-A0A9D5JZ70-F1
#
_entry.id   AF-A0A9D5JZ70-F1
#
_cell.length_a   1.000
_cell.length_b   1.000
_cell.length_c   1.000
_cell.angle_alpha   90.00
_cell.angle_beta   90.00
_cell.angle_gamma   90.00
#
_symmetry.space_group_name_H-M   'P 1'
#
loop_
_entity.id
_entity.type
_entity.pdbx_description
1 polymer ?
#
loop_
_entity_poly.entity_id
_entity_poly.type
_entity_poly.pdbx_seq_one_letter_code
_entity_poly.pdbx_strand_id
1 'polypeptide(L)'
;MKIMTVLGTRPEIIRLSRIIPALDEICQHVLVHTGQNFDPALSDLFFQQLALRPPNHVFGIQAQTFGQQVGSILAEGERVIAAEKPDKLLLLGDTN
;
A
#
# COMPACT_ATOMS: atom_id res chain seq x y z
N MET A 1 -0.79 17.92 -7.12
CA MET A 1 -1.25 16.59 -7.59
C MET A 1 -1.12 15.62 -6.45
N LYS A 2 -2.18 14.84 -6.18
CA LYS A 2 -2.21 13.78 -5.16
C LYS A 2 -2.10 12.42 -5.84
N ILE A 3 -1.08 11.64 -5.48
CA ILE A 3 -0.89 10.27 -5.97
C ILE A 3 -1.09 9.32 -4.81
N MET A 4 -1.87 8.27 -5.01
CA MET A 4 -2.01 7.18 -4.06
C MET A 4 -1.30 5.94 -4.57
N THR A 5 -0.33 5.43 -3.81
CA THR A 5 0.33 4.15 -4.07
C THR A 5 -0.28 3.09 -3.17
N VAL A 6 -0.76 1.99 -3.74
CA VAL A 6 -1.26 0.84 -2.98
C VAL A 6 -0.30 -0.32 -3.18
N LEU A 7 0.09 -0.96 -2.08
CA LEU A 7 0.93 -2.16 -2.07
C LEU A 7 0.49 -3.12 -0.96
N GLY A 8 0.86 -4.39 -1.06
CA GLY A 8 0.48 -5.39 -0.05
C GLY A 8 1.55 -6.40 0.29
N THR A 9 2.56 -6.55 -0.57
CA THR A 9 3.53 -7.65 -0.51
C THR A 9 4.96 -7.14 -0.36
N ARG A 10 5.83 -7.97 0.22
CA ARG A 10 7.26 -7.68 0.35
C ARG A 10 7.94 -7.30 -0.98
N PRO A 11 7.75 -8.02 -2.11
CA PRO A 11 8.34 -7.61 -3.38
C PRO A 11 7.95 -6.20 -3.83
N GLU A 12 6.71 -5.79 -3.57
CA GLU A 12 6.27 -4.42 -3.88
C GLU A 12 6.98 -3.39 -3.00
N ILE A 13 7.08 -3.62 -1.68
CA ILE A 13 7.81 -2.73 -0.75
C ILE A 13 9.26 -2.53 -1.24
N ILE A 14 9.95 -3.62 -1.57
CA ILE A 14 11.34 -3.57 -2.03
C ILE A 14 11.46 -2.78 -3.35
N ARG A 15 10.62 -3.07 -4.34
CA ARG A 15 10.70 -2.45 -5.68
C ARG A 15 10.25 -0.99 -5.68
N LEU A 16 9.27 -0.64 -4.85
CA LEU A 16 8.77 0.73 -4.70
C LEU A 16 9.63 1.56 -3.75
N SER A 17 10.62 0.98 -3.06
CA SER A 17 11.45 1.67 -2.06
C SER A 17 12.25 2.88 -2.57
N ARG A 18 12.42 3.02 -3.89
CA ARG A 18 13.02 4.22 -4.51
C ARG A 18 11.97 5.18 -5.06
N ILE A 19 10.78 4.69 -5.39
CA ILE A 19 9.68 5.50 -5.93
C ILE A 19 8.96 6.23 -4.80
N ILE A 20 8.73 5.58 -3.66
CA ILE A 20 8.06 6.17 -2.49
C ILE A 20 8.70 7.50 -2.05
N PRO A 21 10.01 7.58 -1.74
CA PRO A 21 10.63 8.84 -1.33
C PRO A 21 10.64 9.88 -2.45
N ALA A 22 10.83 9.46 -3.71
CA ALA A 22 10.78 10.38 -4.85
C ALA A 22 9.39 11.01 -5.01
N LEU A 23 8.31 10.23 -4.83
CA LEU A 23 6.95 10.75 -4.84
C LEU A 23 6.64 11.65 -3.65
N ASP A 24 7.17 11.33 -2.47
CA ASP A 24 7.01 12.16 -1.26
C ASP A 24 7.58 13.58 -1.44
N GLU A 25 8.63 13.75 -2.26
CA GLU A 25 9.25 15.05 -2.54
C GLU A 25 8.50 15.89 -3.58
N ILE A 26 7.86 15.26 -4.57
CA ILE A 26 7.34 15.95 -5.76
C ILE A 26 5.82 16.07 -5.79
N CYS A 27 5.10 15.39 -4.90
CA CYS A 27 3.63 15.41 -4.88
C CYS A 27 3.05 15.13 -3.49
N GLN A 28 1.73 15.30 -3.34
CA GLN A 28 1.04 14.82 -2.16
C GLN A 28 0.87 13.29 -2.28
N HIS A 29 1.82 12.54 -1.73
CA HIS A 29 1.83 11.10 -1.85
C HIS A 29 1.13 10.41 -0.68
N VAL A 30 0.08 9.64 -0.98
CA VAL A 30 -0.63 8.79 -0.02
C VAL A 30 -0.19 7.35 -0.23
N LEU A 31 0.42 6.75 0.79
CA LEU A 31 0.86 5.37 0.76
C LEU A 31 -0.13 4.48 1.52
N VAL A 32 -0.62 3.45 0.87
CA VAL A 32 -1.60 2.50 1.41
C VAL A 32 -0.99 1.11 1.41
N HIS A 33 -1.06 0.44 2.57
CA HIS A 33 -0.67 -0.96 2.72
C HIS A 33 -1.91 -1.82 2.96
N THR A 34 -2.18 -2.80 2.10
CA THR A 34 -3.40 -3.64 2.23
C THR A 34 -3.34 -4.59 3.43
N GLY A 35 -2.13 -4.94 3.88
CA GLY A 35 -1.95 -5.87 5.00
C GLY A 35 -2.27 -7.31 4.63
N GLN A 36 -2.33 -7.62 3.33
CA GLN A 36 -2.59 -8.98 2.85
C GLN A 36 -1.41 -9.90 3.18
N ASN A 37 -1.67 -10.90 4.02
CA ASN A 37 -0.87 -12.11 4.15
C ASN A 37 0.63 -11.91 4.47
N PHE A 38 0.97 -11.10 5.47
CA PHE A 38 2.31 -11.02 6.04
C PHE A 38 2.24 -10.70 7.53
N ASP A 39 3.18 -11.23 8.32
CA ASP A 39 3.37 -10.83 9.71
C ASP A 39 3.64 -9.31 9.76
N PRO A 40 2.81 -8.52 10.48
CA PRO A 40 3.01 -7.07 10.60
C PRO A 40 4.43 -6.70 11.03
N ALA A 41 5.03 -7.48 11.93
CA ALA A 41 6.39 -7.24 12.40
C ALA A 41 7.43 -7.34 11.27
N LEU A 42 7.15 -8.17 10.26
CA LEU A 42 8.04 -8.35 9.12
C LEU A 42 7.90 -7.23 8.08
N SER A 43 6.68 -6.69 7.88
CA SER A 43 6.50 -5.52 7.01
C SER A 43 7.21 -4.30 7.62
N ASP A 44 7.01 -4.05 8.91
CA ASP A 44 7.64 -2.95 9.63
C ASP A 44 9.17 -3.00 9.54
N LEU A 45 9.76 -4.20 9.60
CA LEU A 45 11.19 -4.40 9.42
C LEU A 45 11.67 -3.94 8.03
N PHE A 46 10.94 -4.23 6.95
CA PHE A 46 11.32 -3.78 5.60
C PHE A 46 11.23 -2.27 5.46
N PHE A 47 10.17 -1.65 5.98
CA PHE A 47 10.04 -0.20 5.97
C PHE A 47 11.21 0.46 6.72
N GLN A 48 11.58 -0.06 7.89
CA GLN A 48 12.72 0.43 8.66
C GLN A 48 14.05 0.22 7.92
N GLN A 49 14.33 -0.99 7.44
CA GLN A 49 15.60 -1.32 6.76
C GLN A 49 15.80 -0.53 5.46
N LEU A 50 14.71 -0.21 4.76
CA LEU A 50 14.74 0.55 3.51
C LEU A 50 14.63 2.07 3.74
N ALA A 51 14.60 2.52 5.00
CA ALA A 51 14.42 3.92 5.41
C ALA A 51 13.17 4.56 4.80
N LEU A 52 12.08 3.81 4.77
CA LEU A 52 10.77 4.27 4.30
C LEU A 52 9.92 4.76 5.47
N ARG A 53 9.16 5.82 5.23
CA ARG A 53 8.12 6.27 6.18
C ARG A 53 7.00 5.23 6.31
N PRO A 54 6.24 5.23 7.41
CA PRO A 54 5.06 4.38 7.52
C PRO A 54 3.99 4.73 6.48
N PRO A 55 3.13 3.76 6.09
CA PRO A 55 1.94 4.01 5.28
C PRO A 55 0.99 5.00 5.97
N ASN A 56 0.25 5.78 5.18
CA ASN A 56 -0.82 6.64 5.67
C ASN A 56 -2.05 5.83 6.08
N HIS A 57 -2.31 4.72 5.37
CA HIS A 57 -3.43 3.81 5.64
C HIS A 57 -2.94 2.37 5.63
N VAL A 58 -3.43 1.57 6.57
CA VAL A 58 -3.21 0.12 6.63
C VAL A 58 -4.58 -0.55 6.75
N PHE A 59 -4.94 -1.41 5.80
CA PHE A 59 -6.27 -2.06 5.82
C PHE A 59 -6.37 -3.23 6.81
N GLY A 60 -5.24 -3.88 7.13
CA GLY A 60 -5.21 -4.98 8.08
C GLY A 60 -5.98 -6.22 7.63
N ILE A 61 -6.02 -6.49 6.31
CA ILE A 61 -6.87 -7.53 5.74
C ILE A 61 -6.34 -8.93 6.10
N GLN A 62 -7.11 -9.64 6.91
CA GLN A 62 -6.93 -11.07 7.17
C GLN A 62 -8.06 -11.83 6.46
N ALA A 63 -7.72 -12.53 5.38
CA ALA A 63 -8.67 -13.29 4.60
C ALA A 63 -8.20 -14.75 4.47
N GLN A 64 -9.14 -15.69 4.54
CA GLN A 64 -8.85 -17.13 4.42
C GLN A 64 -9.00 -17.64 2.99
N THR A 65 -9.72 -16.90 2.14
CA THR A 65 -9.92 -17.24 0.74
C THR A 65 -9.57 -16.06 -0.16
N PHE A 66 -9.18 -16.35 -1.40
CA PHE A 66 -8.88 -15.33 -2.39
C PHE A 66 -10.05 -14.37 -2.63
N GLY A 67 -11.28 -14.90 -2.75
CA GLY A 67 -12.47 -14.07 -2.96
C GLY A 67 -12.74 -13.11 -1.80
N GLN A 68 -12.51 -13.56 -0.55
CA GLN A 68 -12.59 -12.67 0.61
C GLN A 68 -11.50 -11.60 0.59
N GLN A 69 -10.26 -11.97 0.25
CA GLN A 69 -9.14 -11.03 0.19
C GLN A 69 -9.43 -9.91 -0.82
N VAL A 70 -9.81 -10.25 -2.05
CA VAL A 70 -10.13 -9.27 -3.10
C VAL A 70 -11.32 -8.41 -2.68
N GLY A 71 -12.38 -9.01 -2.14
CA GLY A 71 -13.55 -8.28 -1.66
C GLY A 71 -13.22 -7.24 -0.59
N SER A 72 -12.39 -7.62 0.39
CA SER A 72 -11.93 -6.71 1.44
C SER A 72 -11.05 -5.59 0.90
N ILE A 73 -10.13 -5.88 -0.03
CA ILE A 73 -9.27 -4.86 -0.65
C ILE A 73 -10.11 -3.85 -1.43
N LEU A 74 -11.11 -4.31 -2.18
CA LEU A 74 -12.00 -3.42 -2.93
C LEU A 74 -12.84 -2.54 -2.00
N ALA A 75 -13.39 -3.11 -0.93
CA ALA A 75 -14.21 -2.37 0.03
C ALA A 75 -13.40 -1.29 0.77
N GLU A 76 -12.24 -1.64 1.31
CA GLU A 76 -11.37 -0.68 2.02
C GLU A 76 -10.72 0.31 1.05
N GLY A 77 -10.34 -0.16 -0.14
CA GLY A 77 -9.82 0.65 -1.23
C GLY A 77 -10.79 1.78 -1.59
N GLU A 78 -12.07 1.46 -1.81
CA GLU A 78 -13.07 2.47 -2.14
C GLU A 78 -13.27 3.48 -1.01
N ARG A 79 -13.32 3.03 0.25
CA ARG A 79 -13.43 3.91 1.40
C ARG A 79 -12.30 4.93 1.45
N VAL A 80 -11.05 4.49 1.23
CA VAL A 80 -9.88 5.37 1.28
C VAL A 80 -9.76 6.25 0.02
N ILE A 81 -10.10 5.74 -1.15
CA ILE A 81 -10.14 6.52 -2.41
C ILE A 81 -11.17 7.64 -2.30
N ALA A 82 -12.36 7.38 -1.77
CA ALA A 82 -13.41 8.39 -1.59
C ALA A 82 -13.01 9.49 -0.59
N ALA A 83 -12.27 9.14 0.46
CA ALA A 83 -11.77 10.08 1.46
C ALA A 83 -10.60 10.92 0.94
N GLU A 84 -9.62 10.29 0.30
CA GLU A 84 -8.39 10.95 -0.14
C GLU A 84 -8.55 11.66 -1.49
N LYS A 85 -9.41 11.17 -2.37
CA LYS A 85 -9.63 11.68 -3.73
C LYS A 85 -8.32 11.88 -4.50
N PRO A 86 -7.50 10.83 -4.69
CA PRO A 86 -6.25 10.96 -5.43
C PRO A 86 -6.50 11.28 -6.90
N ASP A 87 -5.61 12.07 -7.52
CA ASP A 87 -5.64 12.35 -8.96
C ASP A 87 -5.18 11.14 -9.79
N LYS A 88 -4.32 10.28 -9.20
CA LYS A 88 -3.75 9.09 -9.82
C LYS A 88 -3.54 7.98 -8.80
N LEU A 89 -3.68 6.74 -9.26
CA LEU A 89 -3.32 5.53 -8.54
C LEU A 89 -2.04 4.93 -9.14
N LEU A 90 -1.09 4.55 -8.28
CA LEU A 90 0.08 3.77 -8.62
C LEU A 90 -0.05 2.36 -8.02
N LEU A 91 -0.03 1.36 -8.88
CA LEU A 91 0.01 -0.05 -8.52
C LEU A 91 1.24 -0.68 -9.16
N LEU A 92 1.81 -1.73 -8.56
CA LEU A 92 2.97 -2.42 -9.10
C LEU A 92 2.72 -3.90 -9.29
N GLY A 93 2.76 -4.34 -10.55
CA GLY A 93 2.73 -5.76 -10.89
C GLY A 93 1.32 -6.34 -10.85
N ASP A 94 1.24 -7.60 -10.44
CA ASP A 94 0.11 -8.52 -10.63
C ASP A 94 -0.10 -9.40 -9.38
N THR A 95 -0.04 -8.78 -8.19
CA THR A 95 -0.17 -9.52 -6.93
C THR A 95 -1.52 -10.21 -6.79
N ASN A 96 -1.49 -11.42 -6.22
CA ASN A 96 -2.69 -12.15 -5.80
C ASN A 96 -3.37 -11.50 -4.59
#